data_AF-A0A6J2YK73-F1
#
_entry.id   AF-A0A6J2YK73-F1
#
_cell.length_a   1.000
_cell.length_b   1.000
_cell.length_c   1.000
_cell.angle_alpha   90.00
_cell.angle_beta   90.00
_cell.angle_gamma   90.00
#
_symmetry.space_group_name_H-M   'P 1'
#
loop_
_entity.id
_entity.type
_entity.pdbx_description
1 polymer ?
#
loop_
_entity_poly.entity_id
_entity_poly.type
_entity_poly.pdbx_seq_one_letter_code
_entity_poly.pdbx_strand_id
1 'polypeptide(L)'
;MAQKNREDEINTILKQVADNTGITNYELNAETNVETGDGFVSEFYTGSVKNKNNNEMIHVAIKKAPTVIPAYGASLFKNENIFYRSIFPSLDKFQEEFCLKVFDNIPVYYGGSLEPEKLYICMENLKLKNYEMHDKMEYLNQAHLEYVFRTYGRFHALSFVFKSQNPESYEDGTKNIIDTFEEIVEGISGATKYGLTVMSNYFESQADKKLYEKTKTLTENITDYYRKALKYEGRHSCFTHGDCWSNNFLFKYSNTGEIEDIKLVDFQLCRDSTPIHDLSYFFYSGASKPDFDNLDYYLELYHKAFVECAKEFDCNGEELYPIKVLKEEWKTYSLLGILMAIMLWQIKLTDKKKCQEFTESENKEENWKSIMSKMLESDAYKKRVENIIRHAINNDII
;
A
#
# COMPACT_ATOMS: atom_id res chain seq x y z
N MET A 1 28.81 -9.52 -19.42
CA MET A 1 27.98 -8.72 -20.36
C MET A 1 26.72 -8.20 -19.68
N ALA A 2 25.94 -9.05 -18.98
CA ALA A 2 24.72 -8.63 -18.25
C ALA A 2 24.93 -7.65 -17.08
N GLN A 3 26.05 -7.73 -16.34
CA GLN A 3 26.32 -6.80 -15.22
C GLN A 3 26.68 -5.39 -15.72
N LYS A 4 27.53 -5.30 -16.74
CA LYS A 4 27.90 -4.01 -17.36
C LYS A 4 26.68 -3.30 -17.95
N ASN A 5 25.78 -4.04 -18.61
CA ASN A 5 24.53 -3.47 -19.13
C ASN A 5 23.64 -2.91 -18.00
N ARG A 6 23.54 -3.60 -16.85
CA ARG A 6 22.79 -3.12 -15.68
C ARG A 6 23.41 -1.88 -15.07
N GLU A 7 24.74 -1.82 -14.96
CA GLU A 7 25.46 -0.64 -14.47
C GLU A 7 25.20 0.58 -15.37
N ASP A 8 25.25 0.39 -16.70
CA ASP A 8 24.96 1.45 -17.68
C ASP A 8 23.51 1.95 -17.60
N GLU A 9 22.54 1.04 -17.40
CA GLU A 9 21.13 1.37 -17.17
C GLU A 9 20.94 2.20 -15.89
N ILE A 10 21.48 1.75 -14.76
CA ILE A 10 21.38 2.46 -13.47
C ILE A 10 22.07 3.82 -13.55
N ASN A 11 23.27 3.89 -14.15
CA ASN A 11 23.97 5.16 -14.35
C ASN A 11 23.18 6.13 -15.22
N THR A 12 22.39 5.64 -16.19
CA THR A 12 21.48 6.49 -16.98
C THR A 12 20.39 7.10 -16.10
N ILE A 13 19.81 6.32 -15.19
CA ILE A 13 18.83 6.82 -14.20
C ILE A 13 19.49 7.82 -13.24
N LEU A 14 20.69 7.54 -12.73
CA LEU A 14 21.41 8.44 -11.81
C LEU A 14 21.81 9.77 -12.48
N LYS A 15 22.09 9.79 -13.78
CA LYS A 15 22.25 11.06 -14.53
C LYS A 15 20.97 11.89 -14.50
N GLN A 16 19.81 11.26 -14.72
CA GLN A 16 18.52 11.95 -14.63
C GLN A 16 18.28 12.53 -13.22
N VAL A 17 18.69 11.81 -12.18
CA VAL A 17 18.65 12.32 -10.79
C VAL A 17 19.52 13.57 -10.66
N ALA A 18 20.75 13.55 -11.17
CA ALA A 18 21.64 14.70 -11.13
C ALA A 18 21.03 15.92 -11.87
N ASP A 19 20.45 15.70 -13.06
CA ASP A 19 19.78 16.73 -13.85
C ASP A 19 18.58 17.33 -13.10
N ASN A 20 17.71 16.47 -12.55
CA ASN A 20 16.51 16.88 -11.81
C ASN A 20 16.83 17.62 -10.51
N THR A 21 18.01 17.40 -9.94
CA THR A 21 18.47 18.05 -8.70
C THR A 21 19.43 19.22 -8.96
N GLY A 22 19.69 19.55 -10.23
CA GLY A 22 20.57 20.65 -10.62
C GLY A 22 22.05 20.41 -10.34
N ILE A 23 22.48 19.17 -10.13
CA ILE A 23 23.88 18.81 -9.88
C ILE A 23 24.58 18.64 -11.23
N THR A 24 25.53 19.53 -11.54
CA THR A 24 26.25 19.54 -12.83
C THR A 24 27.64 18.90 -12.80
N ASN A 25 28.26 18.81 -11.62
CA ASN A 25 29.56 18.19 -11.42
C ASN A 25 29.43 17.04 -10.42
N TYR A 26 29.32 15.81 -10.93
CA TYR A 26 28.96 14.65 -10.12
C TYR A 26 29.88 13.44 -10.30
N GLU A 27 29.79 12.54 -9.32
CA GLU A 27 30.24 11.15 -9.38
C GLU A 27 29.01 10.25 -9.21
N LEU A 28 28.89 9.22 -10.05
CA LEU A 28 27.78 8.27 -10.00
C LEU A 28 28.29 6.95 -9.44
N ASN A 29 27.57 6.39 -8.48
CA ASN A 29 27.85 5.07 -7.95
C ASN A 29 26.59 4.21 -8.12
N ALA A 30 26.59 3.36 -9.13
CA ALA A 30 25.53 2.39 -9.36
C ALA A 30 25.79 1.12 -8.55
N GLU A 31 24.79 0.65 -7.80
CA GLU A 31 24.86 -0.66 -7.13
C GLU A 31 24.06 -1.67 -7.93
N THR A 32 24.76 -2.62 -8.57
CA THR A 32 24.14 -3.60 -9.48
C THR A 32 23.52 -4.81 -8.77
N ASN A 33 23.59 -4.85 -7.45
CA ASN A 33 22.99 -5.93 -6.66
C ASN A 33 21.47 -5.76 -6.70
N VAL A 34 20.79 -6.71 -7.32
CA VAL A 34 19.33 -6.73 -7.32
C VAL A 34 18.88 -7.14 -5.92
N GLU A 35 18.21 -6.24 -5.21
CA GLU A 35 17.48 -6.63 -4.01
C GLU A 35 16.14 -7.26 -4.46
N THR A 36 15.97 -8.56 -4.26
CA THR A 36 14.68 -9.23 -4.50
C THR A 36 13.78 -9.03 -3.28
N GLY A 37 12.68 -8.29 -3.48
CA GLY A 37 11.63 -8.10 -2.49
C GLY A 37 10.81 -9.38 -2.24
N ASP A 38 9.68 -9.26 -1.55
CA ASP A 38 8.81 -10.38 -1.15
C ASP A 38 8.01 -11.04 -2.31
N GLY A 39 8.57 -11.07 -3.53
CA GLY A 39 8.01 -11.77 -4.69
C GLY A 39 7.26 -10.89 -5.71
N PHE A 40 7.52 -9.58 -5.76
CA PHE A 40 6.79 -8.63 -6.59
C PHE A 40 7.34 -8.42 -8.01
N VAL A 41 6.50 -7.80 -8.84
CA VAL A 41 6.66 -7.50 -10.28
C VAL A 41 7.68 -6.38 -10.54
N SER A 42 8.80 -6.33 -9.80
CA SER A 42 9.82 -5.28 -9.95
C SER A 42 11.21 -5.73 -9.53
N GLU A 43 12.22 -5.17 -10.20
CA GLU A 43 13.62 -5.25 -9.81
C GLU A 43 13.97 -4.01 -8.97
N PHE A 44 14.60 -4.21 -7.81
CA PHE A 44 15.06 -3.10 -6.98
C PHE A 44 16.58 -2.94 -7.05
N TYR A 45 17.00 -1.70 -7.23
CA TYR A 45 18.40 -1.28 -7.26
C TYR A 45 18.63 -0.09 -6.33
N THR A 46 19.87 0.13 -5.97
CA THR A 46 20.32 1.28 -5.20
C THR A 46 21.44 2.02 -5.93
N GLY A 47 21.66 3.27 -5.56
CA GLY A 47 22.78 4.04 -6.11
C GLY A 47 22.94 5.38 -5.42
N SER A 48 23.97 6.13 -5.84
CA SER A 48 24.17 7.49 -5.36
C SER A 48 24.69 8.46 -6.41
N VAL A 49 24.32 9.72 -6.24
CA VAL A 49 24.86 10.87 -6.95
C VAL A 49 25.62 11.72 -5.93
N LYS A 50 26.94 11.81 -6.08
CA LYS A 50 27.77 12.68 -5.24
C LYS A 50 28.05 13.99 -5.97
N ASN A 51 27.64 15.11 -5.38
CA ASN A 51 27.97 16.44 -5.86
C ASN A 51 29.44 16.75 -5.52
N LYS A 52 30.30 16.87 -6.53
CA LYS A 52 31.74 17.13 -6.34
C LYS A 52 32.05 18.56 -5.91
N ASN A 53 31.09 19.48 -6.02
CA ASN A 53 31.29 20.88 -5.62
C ASN A 53 31.20 21.07 -4.10
N ASN A 54 30.34 20.31 -3.41
CA ASN A 54 30.10 20.44 -1.97
C ASN A 54 30.19 19.10 -1.19
N ASN A 55 30.49 17.98 -1.87
CA ASN A 55 30.53 16.61 -1.33
C ASN A 55 29.20 16.06 -0.79
N GLU A 56 28.06 16.72 -1.05
CA GLU A 56 26.75 16.16 -0.72
C GLU A 56 26.47 14.90 -1.54
N MET A 57 25.77 13.95 -0.93
CA MET A 57 25.44 12.66 -1.55
C MET A 57 23.94 12.42 -1.50
N ILE A 58 23.35 12.20 -2.67
CA ILE A 58 21.97 11.77 -2.83
C ILE A 58 21.99 10.26 -2.98
N HIS A 59 21.36 9.55 -2.04
CA HIS A 59 21.19 8.11 -2.13
C HIS A 59 19.78 7.76 -2.58
N VAL A 60 19.69 6.90 -3.58
CA VAL A 60 18.42 6.54 -4.22
C VAL A 60 18.13 5.05 -4.16
N ALA A 61 16.84 4.74 -4.11
CA ALA A 61 16.26 3.44 -4.37
C ALA A 61 15.49 3.50 -5.70
N ILE A 62 15.72 2.51 -6.56
CA ILE A 62 15.19 2.46 -7.93
C ILE A 62 14.33 1.20 -8.04
N LYS A 63 13.02 1.39 -8.21
CA LYS A 63 12.06 0.33 -8.56
C LYS A 63 11.93 0.33 -10.08
N LYS A 64 12.33 -0.77 -10.74
CA LYS A 64 12.30 -0.91 -12.20
C LYS A 64 11.40 -2.07 -12.60
N ALA A 65 10.64 -1.90 -13.67
CA ALA A 65 9.85 -2.98 -14.24
C ALA A 65 10.76 -4.05 -14.88
N PRO A 66 10.45 -5.34 -14.73
CA PRO A 66 11.14 -6.40 -15.47
C PRO A 66 10.96 -6.21 -16.99
N THR A 67 11.86 -6.79 -17.78
CA THR A 67 11.79 -6.70 -19.25
C THR A 67 10.48 -7.25 -19.83
N VAL A 68 9.89 -8.25 -19.17
CA VAL A 68 8.59 -8.80 -19.54
C VAL A 68 7.65 -8.56 -18.38
N ILE A 69 6.69 -7.67 -18.58
CA ILE A 69 5.66 -7.32 -17.60
C ILE A 69 4.27 -7.55 -18.19
N PRO A 70 3.33 -8.15 -17.44
CA PRO A 70 1.94 -8.20 -17.84
C PRO A 70 1.36 -6.78 -18.01
N ALA A 71 0.29 -6.65 -18.82
CA ALA A 71 -0.36 -5.36 -19.05
C ALA A 71 -0.75 -4.64 -17.74
N TYR A 72 -1.32 -5.37 -16.78
CA TYR A 72 -1.68 -4.81 -15.47
C TYR A 72 -0.45 -4.29 -14.70
N GLY A 73 0.70 -4.92 -14.85
CA GLY A 73 1.93 -4.47 -14.20
C GLY A 73 2.42 -3.13 -14.77
N ALA A 74 2.23 -2.90 -16.07
CA ALA A 74 2.52 -1.60 -16.67
C ALA A 74 1.56 -0.50 -16.15
N SER A 75 0.28 -0.84 -15.95
CA SER A 75 -0.72 0.05 -15.34
C SER A 75 -0.33 0.43 -13.89
N LEU A 76 0.14 -0.53 -13.09
CA LEU A 76 0.62 -0.31 -11.72
C LEU A 76 1.80 0.69 -11.68
N PHE A 77 2.83 0.47 -12.50
CA PHE A 77 3.97 1.40 -12.60
C PHE A 77 3.57 2.80 -13.08
N LYS A 78 2.59 2.86 -13.99
CA LYS A 78 2.06 4.13 -14.50
C LYS A 78 1.35 4.91 -13.40
N ASN A 79 0.45 4.28 -12.65
CA ASN A 79 -0.26 4.90 -11.53
C ASN A 79 0.73 5.42 -10.48
N GLU A 80 1.69 4.59 -10.08
CA GLU A 80 2.69 4.96 -9.09
C GLU A 80 3.54 6.16 -9.56
N ASN A 81 3.96 6.18 -10.84
CA ASN A 81 4.62 7.36 -11.43
C ASN A 81 3.73 8.60 -11.45
N ILE A 82 2.45 8.49 -11.81
CA ILE A 82 1.51 9.63 -11.82
C ILE A 82 1.36 10.20 -10.42
N PHE A 83 1.30 9.35 -9.40
CA PHE A 83 1.23 9.79 -8.01
C PHE A 83 2.43 10.67 -7.63
N TYR A 84 3.65 10.16 -7.78
CA TYR A 84 4.86 10.90 -7.36
C TYR A 84 5.20 12.08 -8.26
N ARG A 85 4.89 12.02 -9.57
CA ARG A 85 5.25 13.05 -10.54
C ARG A 85 4.22 14.18 -10.61
N SER A 86 2.96 13.93 -10.26
CA SER A 86 1.86 14.87 -10.49
C SER A 86 0.97 15.06 -9.27
N ILE A 87 0.39 13.99 -8.72
CA ILE A 87 -0.62 14.11 -7.65
C ILE A 87 0.00 14.66 -6.38
N PHE A 88 1.03 14.00 -5.84
CA PHE A 88 1.64 14.43 -4.59
C PHE A 88 2.28 15.81 -4.69
N PRO A 89 3.04 16.17 -5.76
CA PRO A 89 3.52 17.55 -5.95
C PRO A 89 2.41 18.60 -5.97
N SER A 90 1.22 18.28 -6.50
CA SER A 90 0.07 19.20 -6.48
C SER A 90 -0.49 19.39 -5.07
N LEU A 91 -0.59 18.29 -4.30
CA LEU A 91 -0.96 18.36 -2.89
C LEU A 91 0.09 19.12 -2.07
N ASP A 92 1.38 18.91 -2.35
CA ASP A 92 2.46 19.55 -1.61
C ASP A 92 2.50 21.06 -1.85
N LYS A 93 2.38 21.47 -3.12
CA LYS A 93 2.23 22.88 -3.48
C LYS A 93 0.99 23.51 -2.82
N PHE A 94 -0.12 22.78 -2.76
CA PHE A 94 -1.31 23.26 -2.06
C PHE A 94 -1.06 23.49 -0.56
N GLN A 95 -0.26 22.64 0.11
CA GLN A 95 0.16 22.92 1.49
C GLN A 95 1.00 24.21 1.58
N GLU A 96 1.92 24.42 0.65
CA GLU A 96 2.78 25.62 0.60
C GLU A 96 1.99 26.92 0.39
N GLU A 97 0.90 26.88 -0.39
CA GLU A 97 0.00 28.03 -0.60
C GLU A 97 -0.62 28.53 0.73
N PHE A 98 -0.77 27.64 1.71
CA PHE A 98 -1.24 27.95 3.06
C PHE A 98 -0.08 28.15 4.06
N CYS A 99 1.18 28.06 3.62
CA CYS A 99 2.38 28.05 4.47
C CYS A 99 2.37 26.90 5.49
N LEU A 100 1.81 25.74 5.12
CA LEU A 100 1.66 24.55 5.96
C LEU A 100 2.52 23.39 5.47
N LYS A 101 2.72 22.40 6.36
CA LYS A 101 3.29 21.10 6.04
C LYS A 101 2.67 20.03 6.95
N VAL A 102 1.36 19.83 6.84
CA VAL A 102 0.61 18.91 7.71
C VAL A 102 0.89 17.44 7.41
N PHE A 103 1.27 17.15 6.16
CA PHE A 103 1.60 15.81 5.67
C PHE A 103 2.88 15.85 4.84
N ASP A 104 3.93 15.21 5.37
CA ASP A 104 5.24 15.06 4.73
C ASP A 104 5.71 13.60 4.80
N ASN A 105 4.76 12.66 4.74
CA ASN A 105 5.03 11.24 4.95
C ASN A 105 5.31 10.48 3.64
N ILE A 106 5.75 11.18 2.59
CA ILE A 106 6.12 10.61 1.29
C ILE A 106 7.65 10.74 1.11
N PRO A 107 8.35 9.73 0.55
CA PRO A 107 9.76 9.87 0.22
C PRO A 107 9.98 10.89 -0.90
N VAL A 108 11.19 11.48 -0.94
CA VAL A 108 11.57 12.36 -2.05
C VAL A 108 11.60 11.55 -3.36
N TYR A 109 10.91 12.04 -4.38
CA TYR A 109 10.94 11.50 -5.73
C TYR A 109 12.00 12.21 -6.56
N TYR A 110 12.94 11.46 -7.12
CA TYR A 110 14.03 12.00 -7.95
C TYR A 110 13.78 11.84 -9.44
N GLY A 111 12.79 11.05 -9.85
CA GLY A 111 12.43 10.87 -11.26
C GLY A 111 11.90 9.48 -11.56
N GLY A 112 11.41 9.31 -12.78
CA GLY A 112 10.78 8.07 -13.23
C GLY A 112 10.45 8.15 -14.71
N SER A 113 10.10 7.00 -15.28
CA SER A 113 9.83 6.88 -16.72
C SER A 113 8.53 6.13 -16.93
N LEU A 114 7.74 6.66 -17.87
CA LEU A 114 6.50 6.08 -18.39
C LEU A 114 6.70 5.42 -19.76
N GLU A 115 7.94 5.38 -20.28
CA GLU A 115 8.25 4.66 -21.51
C GLU A 115 8.07 3.15 -21.27
N PRO A 116 7.25 2.43 -22.06
CA PRO A 116 6.93 1.02 -21.80
C PRO A 116 8.15 0.10 -21.64
N GLU A 117 9.23 0.36 -22.36
CA GLU A 117 10.46 -0.44 -22.32
C GLU A 117 11.44 -0.02 -21.20
N LYS A 118 11.15 1.09 -20.51
CA LYS A 118 12.00 1.68 -19.47
C LYS A 118 11.17 2.17 -18.29
N LEU A 119 10.18 1.41 -17.84
CA LEU A 119 9.38 1.80 -16.67
C LEU A 119 10.24 1.71 -15.40
N TYR A 120 10.42 2.85 -14.73
CA TYR A 120 11.10 2.90 -13.44
C TYR A 120 10.61 4.07 -12.59
N ILE A 121 10.90 3.99 -11.30
CA ILE A 121 10.66 5.01 -10.28
C ILE A 121 11.92 5.10 -9.43
N CYS A 122 12.43 6.31 -9.24
CA CYS A 122 13.62 6.60 -8.48
C CYS A 122 13.26 7.52 -7.31
N MET A 123 13.47 7.03 -6.10
CA MET A 123 13.10 7.69 -4.85
C MET A 123 14.27 7.71 -3.88
N GLU A 124 14.12 8.47 -2.80
CA GLU A 124 15.03 8.45 -1.68
C GLU A 124 15.23 7.06 -1.07
N ASN A 125 16.49 6.72 -0.81
CA ASN A 125 16.84 5.51 -0.08
C ASN A 125 16.58 5.70 1.43
N LEU A 126 15.39 5.30 1.86
CA LEU A 126 14.93 5.43 3.25
C LEU A 126 15.71 4.54 4.24
N LYS A 127 16.32 3.43 3.78
CA LYS A 127 17.12 2.53 4.63
C LYS A 127 18.32 3.25 5.23
N LEU A 128 18.96 4.13 4.48
CA LEU A 128 20.10 4.94 4.96
C LEU A 128 19.67 6.07 5.91
N LYS A 129 18.37 6.33 6.03
CA LYS A 129 17.77 7.27 6.98
C LYS A 129 17.17 6.57 8.21
N ASN A 130 17.52 5.30 8.43
CA ASN A 130 17.06 4.46 9.55
C ASN A 130 15.54 4.25 9.57
N TYR A 131 14.90 4.25 8.40
CA TYR A 131 13.54 3.76 8.27
C TYR A 131 13.55 2.26 7.99
N GLU A 132 12.65 1.54 8.65
CA GLU A 132 12.60 0.09 8.64
C GLU A 132 11.17 -0.40 8.39
N MET A 133 11.04 -1.50 7.65
CA MET A 133 9.76 -2.18 7.50
C MET A 133 9.45 -2.98 8.78
N HIS A 134 8.18 -2.98 9.18
CA HIS A 134 7.72 -3.90 10.23
C HIS A 134 7.75 -5.35 9.73
N ASP A 135 8.01 -6.31 10.63
CA ASP A 135 7.98 -7.72 10.26
C ASP A 135 6.57 -8.11 9.80
N LYS A 136 6.45 -8.46 8.52
CA LYS A 136 5.18 -8.86 7.90
C LYS A 136 4.56 -10.08 8.56
N MET A 137 5.33 -10.94 9.21
CA MET A 137 4.78 -12.11 9.89
C MET A 137 4.08 -11.74 11.20
N GLU A 138 4.40 -10.59 11.78
CA GLU A 138 3.87 -10.16 13.06
C GLU A 138 2.63 -9.27 12.90
N TYR A 139 1.84 -9.19 13.98
CA TYR A 139 0.83 -8.15 14.09
C TYR A 139 1.51 -6.80 14.36
N LEU A 140 0.88 -5.73 13.90
CA LEU A 140 1.23 -4.38 14.31
C LEU A 140 0.74 -4.17 15.75
N ASN A 141 1.55 -3.52 16.58
CA ASN A 141 1.13 -3.19 17.93
C ASN A 141 0.23 -1.93 17.92
N GLN A 142 -0.35 -1.61 19.07
CA GLN A 142 -1.24 -0.45 19.19
C GLN A 142 -0.56 0.87 18.74
N ALA A 143 0.71 1.10 19.06
CA ALA A 143 1.41 2.33 18.67
C ALA A 143 1.54 2.44 17.15
N HIS A 144 1.85 1.34 16.45
CA HIS A 144 1.87 1.32 14.98
C HIS A 144 0.51 1.64 14.39
N LEU A 145 -0.55 0.99 14.89
CA LEU A 145 -1.92 1.21 14.43
C LEU A 145 -2.33 2.68 14.62
N GLU A 146 -2.09 3.24 15.82
CA GLU A 146 -2.41 4.63 16.11
C GLU A 146 -1.66 5.60 15.18
N TYR A 147 -0.37 5.37 14.95
CA TYR A 147 0.44 6.23 14.08
C TYR A 147 -0.05 6.22 12.63
N VAL A 148 -0.42 5.04 12.12
CA VAL A 148 -0.94 4.89 10.75
C VAL A 148 -2.34 5.51 10.61
N PHE A 149 -3.26 5.28 11.55
CA PHE A 149 -4.60 5.89 11.49
C PHE A 149 -4.53 7.43 11.55
N ARG A 150 -3.64 8.02 12.36
CA ARG A 150 -3.40 9.47 12.36
C ARG A 150 -2.80 9.97 11.05
N THR A 151 -1.86 9.21 10.49
CA THR A 151 -1.21 9.55 9.22
C THR A 151 -2.20 9.53 8.06
N TYR A 152 -3.04 8.51 7.97
CA TYR A 152 -4.13 8.46 7.00
C TYR A 152 -5.18 9.55 7.24
N GLY A 153 -5.49 9.89 8.50
CA GLY A 153 -6.38 11.00 8.81
C GLY A 153 -5.91 12.31 8.16
N ARG A 154 -4.60 12.60 8.28
CA ARG A 154 -3.98 13.77 7.65
C ARG A 154 -3.93 13.67 6.13
N PHE A 155 -3.52 12.54 5.57
CA PHE A 155 -3.42 12.32 4.12
C PHE A 155 -4.79 12.48 3.43
N HIS A 156 -5.81 11.80 3.94
CA HIS A 156 -7.16 11.87 3.39
C HIS A 156 -7.76 13.26 3.58
N ALA A 157 -7.58 13.92 4.74
CA ALA A 157 -8.04 15.29 4.94
C ALA A 157 -7.42 16.26 3.92
N LEU A 158 -6.11 16.17 3.67
CA LEU A 158 -5.44 16.97 2.66
C LEU A 158 -6.07 16.76 1.28
N SER A 159 -6.38 15.52 0.92
CA SER A 159 -7.06 15.20 -0.34
C SER A 159 -8.50 15.74 -0.39
N PHE A 160 -9.28 15.64 0.69
CA PHE A 160 -10.66 16.15 0.74
C PHE A 160 -10.70 17.66 0.61
N VAL A 161 -9.84 18.36 1.35
CA VAL A 161 -9.73 19.82 1.29
C VAL A 161 -9.27 20.25 -0.10
N PHE A 162 -8.24 19.61 -0.65
CA PHE A 162 -7.76 19.91 -2.00
C PHE A 162 -8.87 19.72 -3.05
N LYS A 163 -9.65 18.62 -2.96
CA LYS A 163 -10.81 18.39 -3.82
C LYS A 163 -11.87 19.48 -3.70
N SER A 164 -12.16 19.92 -2.47
CA SER A 164 -13.19 20.92 -2.20
C SER A 164 -12.80 22.31 -2.69
N GLN A 165 -11.52 22.69 -2.59
CA GLN A 165 -11.05 24.03 -2.93
C GLN A 165 -10.51 24.13 -4.37
N ASN A 166 -9.98 23.04 -4.93
CA ASN A 166 -9.36 22.97 -6.25
C ASN A 166 -9.90 21.79 -7.08
N PRO A 167 -11.22 21.71 -7.35
CA PRO A 167 -11.84 20.55 -7.99
C PRO A 167 -11.29 20.25 -9.39
N GLU A 168 -10.97 21.26 -10.19
CA GLU A 168 -10.40 21.06 -11.53
C GLU A 168 -9.00 20.44 -11.48
N SER A 169 -8.14 20.90 -10.55
CA SER A 169 -6.80 20.33 -10.36
C SER A 169 -6.87 18.92 -9.77
N TYR A 170 -7.85 18.65 -8.90
CA TYR A 170 -8.13 17.31 -8.42
C TYR A 170 -8.49 16.37 -9.58
N GLU A 171 -9.43 16.77 -10.44
CA GLU A 171 -9.86 15.99 -11.61
C GLU A 171 -8.72 15.80 -12.62
N ASP A 172 -7.91 16.83 -12.87
CA ASP A 172 -6.73 16.73 -13.74
C ASP A 172 -5.72 15.70 -13.22
N GLY A 173 -5.55 15.62 -11.89
CA GLY A 173 -4.69 14.64 -11.23
C GLY A 173 -5.22 13.21 -11.27
N THR A 174 -6.54 13.01 -11.19
CA THR A 174 -7.16 11.66 -11.17
C THR A 174 -7.43 11.09 -12.55
N LYS A 175 -7.69 11.90 -13.58
CA LYS A 175 -8.21 11.44 -14.88
C LYS A 175 -7.37 10.40 -15.61
N ASN A 176 -6.06 10.34 -15.31
CA ASN A 176 -5.11 9.43 -15.95
C ASN A 176 -4.78 8.20 -15.11
N ILE A 177 -5.28 8.13 -13.87
CA ILE A 177 -5.17 6.94 -13.03
C ILE A 177 -6.05 5.84 -13.62
N ILE A 178 -5.47 4.66 -13.74
CA ILE A 178 -6.16 3.46 -14.18
C ILE A 178 -6.65 2.73 -12.93
N ASP A 179 -7.94 2.42 -12.83
CA ASP A 179 -8.39 1.53 -11.75
C ASP A 179 -7.93 0.09 -12.05
N THR A 180 -6.75 -0.25 -11.54
CA THR A 180 -6.10 -1.54 -11.76
C THR A 180 -6.79 -2.68 -11.04
N PHE A 181 -7.73 -2.41 -10.12
CA PHE A 181 -8.45 -3.48 -9.44
C PHE A 181 -9.29 -4.31 -10.40
N GLU A 182 -9.91 -3.69 -11.42
CA GLU A 182 -10.63 -4.43 -12.47
C GLU A 182 -9.72 -5.36 -13.28
N GLU A 183 -8.46 -4.96 -13.49
CA GLU A 183 -7.48 -5.77 -14.23
C GLU A 183 -6.99 -6.98 -13.40
N ILE A 184 -6.97 -6.86 -12.07
CA ILE A 184 -6.47 -7.92 -11.16
C ILE A 184 -7.58 -8.70 -10.44
N VAL A 185 -8.85 -8.32 -10.60
CA VAL A 185 -9.98 -8.83 -9.80
C VAL A 185 -10.09 -10.36 -9.86
N GLU A 186 -9.90 -10.97 -11.03
CA GLU A 186 -9.96 -12.42 -11.19
C GLU A 186 -8.80 -13.12 -10.47
N GLY A 187 -7.60 -12.53 -10.50
CA GLY A 187 -6.41 -13.05 -9.82
C GLY A 187 -6.57 -13.02 -8.30
N ILE A 188 -6.96 -11.87 -7.74
CA ILE A 188 -7.18 -11.72 -6.29
C ILE A 188 -8.38 -12.55 -5.82
N SER A 189 -9.42 -12.70 -6.65
CA SER A 189 -10.57 -13.56 -6.36
C SER A 189 -10.15 -15.02 -6.29
N GLY A 190 -9.32 -15.49 -7.22
CA GLY A 190 -8.80 -16.87 -7.22
C GLY A 190 -7.98 -17.19 -5.96
N ALA A 191 -7.07 -16.29 -5.58
CA ALA A 191 -6.26 -16.47 -4.37
C ALA A 191 -7.12 -16.47 -3.10
N THR A 192 -8.05 -15.52 -2.99
CA THR A 192 -8.97 -15.43 -1.84
C THR A 192 -9.91 -16.62 -1.75
N LYS A 193 -10.41 -17.13 -2.88
CA LYS A 193 -11.26 -18.32 -2.95
C LYS A 193 -10.58 -19.54 -2.34
N TYR A 194 -9.28 -19.68 -2.59
CA TYR A 194 -8.51 -20.80 -2.07
C TYR A 194 -8.39 -20.73 -0.54
N GLY A 195 -8.07 -19.55 0.00
CA GLY A 195 -8.08 -19.31 1.45
C GLY A 195 -9.44 -19.55 2.10
N LEU A 196 -10.52 -19.03 1.50
CA LEU A 196 -11.89 -19.22 1.99
C LEU A 196 -12.35 -20.69 1.94
N THR A 197 -11.87 -21.47 0.96
CA THR A 197 -12.17 -22.91 0.88
C THR A 197 -11.56 -23.66 2.07
N VAL A 198 -10.29 -23.37 2.39
CA VAL A 198 -9.60 -23.94 3.56
C VAL A 198 -10.33 -23.57 4.85
N MET A 199 -10.72 -22.30 4.99
CA MET A 199 -11.47 -21.83 6.16
C MET A 199 -12.85 -22.46 6.27
N SER A 200 -13.56 -22.67 5.16
CA SER A 200 -14.86 -23.35 5.16
C SER A 200 -14.72 -24.78 5.67
N ASN A 201 -13.76 -25.55 5.16
CA ASN A 201 -13.50 -26.92 5.63
C ASN A 201 -13.06 -26.94 7.11
N TYR A 202 -12.26 -25.95 7.52
CA TYR A 202 -11.86 -25.79 8.93
C TYR A 202 -13.08 -25.60 9.82
N PHE A 203 -14.00 -24.69 9.50
CA PHE A 203 -15.21 -24.46 10.29
C PHE A 203 -16.18 -25.65 10.28
N GLU A 204 -16.27 -26.38 9.18
CA GLU A 204 -17.01 -27.64 9.11
C GLU A 204 -16.42 -28.67 10.10
N SER A 205 -15.09 -28.81 10.15
CA SER A 205 -14.42 -29.71 11.10
C SER A 205 -14.61 -29.34 12.57
N GLN A 206 -14.85 -28.05 12.86
CA GLN A 206 -15.16 -27.54 14.20
C GLN A 206 -16.66 -27.57 14.52
N ALA A 207 -17.51 -28.05 13.60
CA ALA A 207 -18.96 -28.01 13.69
C ALA A 207 -19.54 -26.59 13.92
N ASP A 208 -18.83 -25.53 13.49
CA ASP A 208 -19.32 -24.15 13.55
C ASP A 208 -20.16 -23.85 12.29
N LYS A 209 -21.43 -24.26 12.33
CA LYS A 209 -22.36 -24.16 11.20
C LYS A 209 -22.52 -22.74 10.68
N LYS A 210 -22.55 -21.74 11.56
CA LYS A 210 -22.73 -20.33 11.17
C LYS A 210 -21.54 -19.83 10.35
N LEU A 211 -20.32 -20.09 10.82
CA LEU A 211 -19.11 -19.70 10.10
C LEU A 211 -18.95 -20.47 8.79
N TYR A 212 -19.26 -21.77 8.79
CA TYR A 212 -19.24 -22.60 7.59
C TYR A 212 -20.15 -22.02 6.50
N GLU A 213 -21.43 -21.79 6.80
CA GLU A 213 -22.40 -21.30 5.82
C GLU A 213 -22.00 -19.93 5.25
N LYS A 214 -21.58 -18.99 6.11
CA LYS A 214 -21.13 -17.66 5.69
C LYS A 214 -19.89 -17.72 4.80
N THR A 215 -18.87 -18.49 5.21
CA THR A 215 -17.62 -18.61 4.44
C THR A 215 -17.84 -19.32 3.12
N LYS A 216 -18.71 -20.34 3.09
CA LYS A 216 -19.09 -21.05 1.86
C LYS A 216 -19.80 -20.13 0.87
N THR A 217 -20.78 -19.35 1.31
CA THR A 217 -21.47 -18.37 0.46
C THR A 217 -20.51 -17.32 -0.10
N LEU A 218 -19.57 -16.82 0.71
CA LEU A 218 -18.50 -15.93 0.25
C LEU A 218 -17.64 -16.59 -0.83
N THR A 219 -17.23 -17.85 -0.62
CA THR A 219 -16.39 -18.63 -1.55
C THR A 219 -17.06 -18.82 -2.91
N GLU A 220 -18.35 -19.13 -2.92
CA GLU A 220 -19.13 -19.40 -4.14
C GLU A 220 -19.30 -18.15 -5.01
N ASN A 221 -19.34 -16.95 -4.40
CA ASN A 221 -19.64 -15.68 -5.07
C ASN A 221 -18.49 -14.65 -4.97
N ILE A 222 -17.26 -15.10 -4.73
CA ILE A 222 -16.13 -14.25 -4.35
C ILE A 222 -15.85 -13.10 -5.32
N THR A 223 -15.91 -13.36 -6.63
CA THR A 223 -15.64 -12.33 -7.64
C THR A 223 -16.70 -11.22 -7.59
N ASP A 224 -17.96 -11.57 -7.37
CA ASP A 224 -19.04 -10.59 -7.23
C ASP A 224 -18.93 -9.80 -5.94
N TYR A 225 -18.49 -10.44 -4.85
CA TYR A 225 -18.16 -9.75 -3.60
C TYR A 225 -17.01 -8.75 -3.78
N TYR A 226 -15.96 -9.09 -4.53
CA TYR A 226 -14.90 -8.15 -4.86
C TYR A 226 -15.42 -6.97 -5.68
N ARG A 227 -16.15 -7.22 -6.78
CA ARG A 227 -16.73 -6.14 -7.60
C ARG A 227 -17.64 -5.23 -6.79
N LYS A 228 -18.47 -5.79 -5.91
CA LYS A 228 -19.32 -5.02 -4.99
C LYS A 228 -18.49 -4.21 -3.99
N ALA A 229 -17.45 -4.80 -3.41
CA ALA A 229 -16.60 -4.14 -2.43
C ALA A 229 -15.78 -3.00 -3.04
N LEU A 230 -15.37 -3.13 -4.31
CA LEU A 230 -14.60 -2.11 -5.02
C LEU A 230 -15.45 -0.92 -5.47
N LYS A 231 -16.73 -1.16 -5.74
CA LYS A 231 -17.66 -0.13 -6.22
C LYS A 231 -18.01 0.86 -5.11
N TYR A 232 -17.41 2.05 -5.16
CA TYR A 232 -17.82 3.18 -4.31
C TYR A 232 -18.92 4.00 -4.98
N GLU A 233 -20.01 4.24 -4.25
CA GLU A 233 -21.18 5.03 -4.72
C GLU A 233 -21.48 6.23 -3.81
N GLY A 234 -20.63 6.48 -2.81
CA GLY A 234 -20.78 7.63 -1.92
C GLY A 234 -20.21 8.92 -2.50
N ARG A 235 -20.20 9.97 -1.69
CA ARG A 235 -19.75 11.32 -2.07
C ARG A 235 -18.47 11.79 -1.36
N HIS A 236 -17.96 10.99 -0.44
CA HIS A 236 -16.81 11.30 0.40
C HIS A 236 -15.59 10.50 -0.07
N SER A 237 -15.22 10.70 -1.34
CA SER A 237 -14.02 10.07 -1.90
C SER A 237 -12.81 11.00 -1.84
N CYS A 238 -11.63 10.37 -1.76
CA CYS A 238 -10.33 11.00 -1.76
C CYS A 238 -9.32 10.17 -2.56
N PHE A 239 -8.13 10.72 -2.75
CA PHE A 239 -6.97 9.96 -3.17
C PHE A 239 -6.65 8.93 -2.09
N THR A 240 -6.77 7.65 -2.43
CA THR A 240 -6.39 6.53 -1.57
C THR A 240 -5.01 6.02 -1.95
N HIS A 241 -4.23 5.57 -0.98
CA HIS A 241 -2.97 4.87 -1.16
C HIS A 241 -3.16 3.54 -1.92
N GLY A 242 -4.22 2.78 -1.59
CA GLY A 242 -4.63 1.58 -2.31
C GLY A 242 -3.89 0.31 -1.87
N ASP A 243 -2.55 0.30 -1.84
CA ASP A 243 -1.76 -0.88 -1.45
C ASP A 243 -1.30 -0.81 0.03
N CYS A 244 -2.26 -0.89 0.95
CA CYS A 244 -2.08 -0.46 2.34
C CYS A 244 -1.67 -1.57 3.31
N TRP A 245 -0.84 -2.52 2.88
CA TRP A 245 -0.30 -3.54 3.78
C TRP A 245 0.99 -3.11 4.49
N SER A 246 1.34 -3.77 5.59
CA SER A 246 2.40 -3.34 6.52
C SER A 246 3.78 -3.09 5.88
N ASN A 247 4.12 -3.73 4.76
CA ASN A 247 5.41 -3.53 4.08
C ASN A 247 5.54 -2.18 3.39
N ASN A 248 4.41 -1.53 3.09
CA ASN A 248 4.37 -0.25 2.40
C ASN A 248 4.39 0.94 3.39
N PHE A 249 4.68 0.64 4.66
CA PHE A 249 4.91 1.60 5.73
C PHE A 249 6.31 1.39 6.30
N LEU A 250 7.19 2.36 6.08
CA LEU A 250 8.52 2.34 6.66
C LEU A 250 8.51 3.24 7.89
N PHE A 251 8.80 2.66 9.05
CA PHE A 251 8.79 3.33 10.34
C PHE A 251 10.20 3.77 10.73
N LYS A 252 10.31 4.93 11.36
CA LYS A 252 11.53 5.39 12.01
C LYS A 252 11.31 5.39 13.51
N TYR A 253 12.25 4.80 14.24
CA TYR A 253 12.17 4.69 15.69
C TYR A 253 13.22 5.57 16.37
N SER A 254 12.85 6.12 17.52
CA SER A 254 13.78 6.78 18.42
C SER A 254 14.71 5.76 19.08
N ASN A 255 15.74 6.26 19.77
CA ASN A 255 16.63 5.41 20.57
C ASN A 255 15.90 4.68 21.73
N THR A 256 14.68 5.11 22.11
CA THR A 256 13.86 4.46 23.13
C THR A 256 12.87 3.44 22.54
N GLY A 257 12.83 3.28 21.21
CA GLY A 257 11.94 2.36 20.50
C GLY A 257 10.55 2.94 20.20
N GLU A 258 10.34 4.23 20.42
CA GLU A 258 9.08 4.93 20.06
C GLU A 258 9.08 5.31 18.58
N ILE A 259 7.92 5.31 17.93
CA ILE A 259 7.80 5.70 16.52
C ILE A 259 7.93 7.23 16.41
N GLU A 260 8.94 7.70 15.70
CA GLU A 260 9.19 9.13 15.43
C GLU A 260 8.59 9.60 14.11
N ASP A 261 8.62 8.74 13.09
CA ASP A 261 8.11 9.06 11.76
C ASP A 261 7.70 7.81 10.98
N ILE A 262 6.94 8.03 9.91
CA ILE A 262 6.52 7.02 8.96
C ILE A 262 6.65 7.56 7.53
N LYS A 263 7.06 6.70 6.59
CA LYS A 263 6.99 6.98 5.16
C LYS A 263 6.11 5.96 4.48
N LEU A 264 5.12 6.45 3.74
CA LEU A 264 4.26 5.66 2.88
C LEU A 264 4.95 5.50 1.52
N VAL A 265 4.97 4.27 1.00
CA VAL A 265 5.55 3.95 -0.29
C VAL A 265 4.61 3.04 -1.07
N ASP A 266 4.83 2.92 -2.38
CA ASP A 266 4.09 2.01 -3.28
C ASP A 266 2.60 2.37 -3.49
N PHE A 267 2.38 3.54 -4.10
CA PHE A 267 1.06 4.03 -4.52
C PHE A 267 0.56 3.40 -5.84
N GLN A 268 0.95 2.16 -6.15
CA GLN A 268 0.61 1.49 -7.41
C GLN A 268 -0.90 1.20 -7.59
N LEU A 269 -1.61 1.03 -6.48
CA LEU A 269 -3.06 0.79 -6.43
C LEU A 269 -3.87 2.06 -6.10
N CYS A 270 -3.25 3.25 -6.16
CA CYS A 270 -3.92 4.50 -5.84
C CYS A 270 -5.09 4.80 -6.80
N ARG A 271 -6.14 5.45 -6.28
CA ARG A 271 -7.34 5.86 -7.03
C ARG A 271 -8.16 6.89 -6.25
N ASP A 272 -9.19 7.45 -6.88
CA ASP A 272 -10.23 8.23 -6.18
C ASP A 272 -11.28 7.26 -5.60
N SER A 273 -11.31 7.09 -4.28
CA SER A 273 -12.22 6.15 -3.61
C SER A 273 -12.46 6.52 -2.15
N THR A 274 -13.18 5.69 -1.41
CA THR A 274 -13.44 5.93 0.03
C THR A 274 -12.19 5.70 0.88
N PRO A 275 -11.95 6.53 1.92
CA PRO A 275 -10.85 6.29 2.87
C PRO A 275 -10.96 4.95 3.60
N ILE A 276 -12.17 4.35 3.64
CA ILE A 276 -12.40 3.02 4.23
C ILE A 276 -11.57 1.94 3.53
N HIS A 277 -11.30 2.07 2.23
CA HIS A 277 -10.51 1.07 1.51
C HIS A 277 -9.09 0.95 2.07
N ASP A 278 -8.42 2.08 2.31
CA ASP A 278 -7.08 2.10 2.92
C ASP A 278 -7.13 1.64 4.38
N LEU A 279 -8.05 2.21 5.16
CA LEU A 279 -8.16 1.94 6.60
C LEU A 279 -8.47 0.46 6.86
N SER A 280 -9.47 -0.10 6.19
CA SER A 280 -9.88 -1.49 6.39
C SER A 280 -8.84 -2.47 5.86
N TYR A 281 -8.20 -2.18 4.72
CA TYR A 281 -7.15 -3.05 4.18
C TYR A 281 -5.95 -3.11 5.14
N PHE A 282 -5.45 -1.95 5.58
CA PHE A 282 -4.39 -1.90 6.58
C PHE A 282 -4.77 -2.62 7.87
N PHE A 283 -5.95 -2.31 8.41
CA PHE A 283 -6.39 -2.81 9.70
C PHE A 283 -6.54 -4.34 9.71
N TYR A 284 -7.27 -4.92 8.77
CA TYR A 284 -7.47 -6.38 8.76
C TYR A 284 -6.22 -7.16 8.34
N SER A 285 -5.31 -6.55 7.57
CA SER A 285 -4.05 -7.18 7.18
C SER A 285 -2.92 -6.99 8.20
N GLY A 286 -3.13 -6.22 9.27
CA GLY A 286 -2.07 -5.86 10.23
C GLY A 286 -2.43 -6.00 11.71
N ALA A 287 -3.69 -5.77 12.09
CA ALA A 287 -4.13 -5.72 13.47
C ALA A 287 -4.55 -7.10 14.01
N SER A 288 -4.59 -7.21 15.35
CA SER A 288 -4.95 -8.42 16.07
C SER A 288 -6.41 -8.39 16.56
N LYS A 289 -6.89 -9.51 17.13
CA LYS A 289 -8.28 -9.59 17.61
C LYS A 289 -8.63 -8.53 18.67
N PRO A 290 -7.82 -8.28 19.72
CA PRO A 290 -8.08 -7.17 20.64
C PRO A 290 -8.23 -5.81 19.95
N ASP A 291 -7.48 -5.56 18.88
CA ASP A 291 -7.56 -4.31 18.14
C ASP A 291 -8.89 -4.24 17.36
N PHE A 292 -9.32 -5.35 16.75
CA PHE A 292 -10.64 -5.45 16.10
C PHE A 292 -11.79 -5.14 17.08
N ASP A 293 -11.70 -5.69 18.30
CA ASP A 293 -12.68 -5.42 19.36
C ASP A 293 -12.69 -3.93 19.79
N ASN A 294 -11.62 -3.18 19.48
CA ASN A 294 -11.44 -1.76 19.76
C ASN A 294 -11.49 -0.88 18.49
N LEU A 295 -12.10 -1.35 17.41
CA LEU A 295 -12.18 -0.64 16.12
C LEU A 295 -12.67 0.82 16.26
N ASP A 296 -13.69 1.06 17.09
CA ASP A 296 -14.27 2.40 17.27
C ASP A 296 -13.25 3.43 17.73
N TYR A 297 -12.30 3.03 18.59
CA TYR A 297 -11.21 3.89 19.05
C TYR A 297 -10.33 4.35 17.88
N TYR A 298 -9.95 3.44 16.98
CA TYR A 298 -9.12 3.77 15.82
C TYR A 298 -9.85 4.66 14.81
N LEU A 299 -11.15 4.44 14.60
CA LEU A 299 -11.96 5.31 13.73
C LEU A 299 -12.08 6.72 14.30
N GLU A 300 -12.27 6.85 15.62
CA GLU A 300 -12.30 8.15 16.29
C GLU A 300 -10.93 8.84 16.24
N LEU A 301 -9.85 8.08 16.36
CA LEU A 301 -8.48 8.58 16.23
C LEU A 301 -8.19 9.14 14.84
N TYR A 302 -8.56 8.39 13.79
CA TYR A 302 -8.44 8.82 12.40
C TYR A 302 -9.28 10.08 12.16
N HIS A 303 -10.55 10.07 12.59
CA HIS A 303 -11.46 11.18 12.37
C HIS A 303 -10.97 12.45 13.07
N LYS A 304 -10.45 12.33 14.31
CA LYS A 304 -9.84 13.45 15.01
C LYS A 304 -8.68 14.05 14.21
N ALA A 305 -7.75 13.22 13.74
CA ALA A 305 -6.63 13.68 12.92
C ALA A 305 -7.08 14.31 11.60
N PHE A 306 -8.15 13.77 10.99
CA PHE A 306 -8.78 14.33 9.79
C PHE A 306 -9.34 15.73 10.05
N VAL A 307 -10.15 15.90 11.11
CA VAL A 307 -10.78 17.18 11.46
C VAL A 307 -9.73 18.23 11.83
N GLU A 308 -8.73 17.85 12.62
CA GLU A 308 -7.60 18.73 12.97
C GLU A 308 -6.84 19.18 11.73
N CYS A 309 -6.52 18.25 10.80
CA CYS A 309 -5.87 18.58 9.54
C CYS A 309 -6.71 19.52 8.67
N ALA A 310 -8.01 19.24 8.47
CA ALA A 310 -8.89 20.08 7.67
C ALA A 310 -9.02 21.50 8.21
N LYS A 311 -8.99 21.65 9.54
CA LYS A 311 -9.06 22.95 10.21
C LYS A 311 -7.84 23.83 9.91
N GLU A 312 -6.66 23.26 9.71
CA GLU A 312 -5.45 24.02 9.33
C GLU A 312 -5.64 24.73 7.98
N PHE A 313 -6.49 24.20 7.09
CA PHE A 313 -6.84 24.80 5.79
C PHE A 313 -8.16 25.59 5.81
N ASP A 314 -8.57 26.09 6.98
CA ASP A 314 -9.80 26.84 7.18
C ASP A 314 -11.08 26.09 6.74
N CYS A 315 -11.07 24.76 6.79
CA CYS A 315 -12.22 23.91 6.47
C CYS A 315 -12.83 23.26 7.71
N ASN A 316 -14.15 23.09 7.70
CA ASN A 316 -14.85 22.34 8.75
C ASN A 316 -14.81 20.83 8.44
N GLY A 317 -13.84 20.12 9.03
CA GLY A 317 -13.69 18.68 8.85
C GLY A 317 -14.93 17.86 9.25
N GLU A 318 -15.68 18.30 10.26
CA GLU A 318 -16.92 17.64 10.72
C GLU A 318 -18.04 17.71 9.67
N GLU A 319 -18.04 18.73 8.82
CA GLU A 319 -18.97 18.85 7.69
C GLU A 319 -18.46 18.11 6.45
N LEU A 320 -17.14 18.16 6.20
CA LEU A 320 -16.52 17.50 5.05
C LEU A 320 -16.64 15.97 5.12
N TYR A 321 -16.38 15.39 6.30
CA TYR A 321 -16.51 13.94 6.50
C TYR A 321 -16.89 13.59 7.95
N PRO A 322 -18.19 13.65 8.28
CA PRO A 322 -18.66 13.42 9.64
C PRO A 322 -18.34 12.01 10.16
N ILE A 323 -18.04 11.88 11.45
CA ILE A 323 -17.77 10.57 12.11
C ILE A 323 -18.88 9.55 11.90
N LYS A 324 -20.14 10.01 11.87
CA LYS A 324 -21.28 9.13 11.60
C LYS A 324 -21.20 8.53 10.20
N VAL A 325 -20.83 9.33 9.21
CA VAL A 325 -20.62 8.87 7.83
C VAL A 325 -19.44 7.89 7.78
N LEU A 326 -18.32 8.19 8.44
CA LEU A 326 -17.18 7.27 8.52
C LEU A 326 -17.60 5.88 9.06
N LYS A 327 -18.36 5.85 10.18
CA LYS A 327 -18.81 4.58 10.77
C LYS A 327 -19.85 3.85 9.91
N GLU A 328 -20.71 4.58 9.19
CA GLU A 328 -21.66 4.01 8.22
C GLU A 328 -20.93 3.43 7.00
N GLU A 329 -20.02 4.20 6.39
CA GLU A 329 -19.21 3.78 5.25
C GLU A 329 -18.29 2.61 5.63
N TRP A 330 -17.79 2.54 6.88
CA TRP A 330 -17.03 1.37 7.34
C TRP A 330 -17.85 0.08 7.18
N LYS A 331 -19.11 0.07 7.61
CA LYS A 331 -19.97 -1.12 7.49
C LYS A 331 -20.20 -1.52 6.03
N THR A 332 -20.26 -0.56 5.12
CA THR A 332 -20.53 -0.81 3.70
C THR A 332 -19.28 -1.21 2.91
N TYR A 333 -18.15 -0.55 3.15
CA TYR A 333 -16.97 -0.63 2.27
C TYR A 333 -15.77 -1.36 2.89
N SER A 334 -15.81 -1.75 4.16
CA SER A 334 -14.72 -2.51 4.80
C SER A 334 -14.57 -3.96 4.31
N LEU A 335 -15.54 -4.45 3.52
CA LEU A 335 -15.46 -5.76 2.89
C LEU A 335 -14.21 -5.91 2.03
N LEU A 336 -13.78 -4.85 1.33
CA LEU A 336 -12.56 -4.90 0.52
C LEU A 336 -11.35 -5.28 1.39
N GLY A 337 -11.18 -4.62 2.54
CA GLY A 337 -10.10 -4.90 3.45
C GLY A 337 -10.11 -6.32 4.01
N ILE A 338 -11.30 -6.87 4.30
CA ILE A 338 -11.46 -8.26 4.75
C ILE A 338 -11.00 -9.24 3.66
N LEU A 339 -11.47 -9.07 2.43
CA LEU A 339 -11.12 -9.96 1.32
C LEU A 339 -9.62 -9.89 1.02
N MET A 340 -9.07 -8.67 0.96
CA MET A 340 -7.64 -8.45 0.79
C MET A 340 -6.83 -9.11 1.92
N ALA A 341 -7.24 -8.98 3.18
CA ALA A 341 -6.54 -9.60 4.31
C ALA A 341 -6.54 -11.13 4.27
N ILE A 342 -7.65 -11.77 3.86
CA ILE A 342 -7.72 -13.23 3.71
C ILE A 342 -6.68 -13.73 2.70
N MET A 343 -6.54 -13.02 1.58
CA MET A 343 -5.49 -13.28 0.59
C MET A 343 -4.10 -12.98 1.16
N LEU A 344 -3.92 -11.81 1.77
CA LEU A 344 -2.59 -11.30 2.11
C LEU A 344 -1.93 -12.06 3.26
N TRP A 345 -2.71 -12.53 4.26
CA TRP A 345 -2.16 -13.32 5.35
C TRP A 345 -1.46 -14.61 4.88
N GLN A 346 -1.85 -15.14 3.71
CA GLN A 346 -1.16 -16.24 3.07
C GLN A 346 0.27 -15.86 2.65
N ILE A 347 0.41 -14.69 2.02
CA ILE A 347 1.69 -14.16 1.54
C ILE A 347 2.56 -13.70 2.72
N LYS A 348 1.97 -12.98 3.68
CA LYS A 348 2.65 -12.44 4.85
C LYS A 348 3.30 -13.53 5.70
N LEU A 349 2.62 -14.65 5.90
CA LEU A 349 3.16 -15.76 6.71
C LEU A 349 4.18 -16.63 5.94
N THR A 350 4.46 -16.34 4.68
CA THR A 350 5.47 -17.06 3.89
C THR A 350 6.86 -16.44 4.12
N ASP A 351 7.83 -17.28 4.51
CA ASP A 351 9.23 -16.90 4.68
C ASP A 351 9.82 -16.25 3.43
N LYS A 352 10.52 -15.13 3.62
CA LYS A 352 11.14 -14.36 2.55
C LYS A 352 12.09 -15.21 1.69
N LYS A 353 12.86 -16.13 2.27
CA LYS A 353 13.72 -17.05 1.52
C LYS A 353 12.91 -17.97 0.62
N LYS A 354 11.77 -18.47 1.08
CA LYS A 354 10.87 -19.29 0.26
C LYS A 354 10.21 -18.49 -0.86
N CYS A 355 9.89 -17.21 -0.61
CA CYS A 355 9.44 -16.28 -1.66
C CYS A 355 10.54 -16.04 -2.71
N GLN A 356 11.81 -15.91 -2.29
CA GLN A 356 12.95 -15.73 -3.19
C GLN A 356 13.29 -16.99 -3.99
N GLU A 357 13.30 -18.17 -3.36
CA GLU A 357 13.48 -19.48 -4.02
C GLU A 357 12.44 -19.70 -5.15
N PHE A 358 11.21 -19.21 -4.97
CA PHE A 358 10.20 -19.20 -6.01
C PHE A 358 10.62 -18.36 -7.22
N THR A 359 11.10 -17.13 -7.00
CA THR A 359 11.47 -16.20 -8.08
C THR A 359 12.61 -16.71 -8.97
N GLU A 360 13.40 -17.67 -8.47
CA GLU A 360 14.58 -18.23 -9.14
C GLU A 360 14.31 -19.60 -9.81
N SER A 361 13.13 -20.22 -9.60
CA SER A 361 12.84 -21.58 -10.10
C SER A 361 12.32 -21.63 -11.55
N GLU A 362 12.51 -22.76 -12.26
CA GLU A 362 11.96 -22.99 -13.62
C GLU A 362 10.45 -23.32 -13.59
N ASN A 363 9.96 -23.99 -12.54
CA ASN A 363 8.53 -24.36 -12.34
C ASN A 363 7.84 -23.43 -11.33
N LYS A 364 7.94 -22.11 -11.55
CA LYS A 364 7.48 -21.07 -10.63
C LYS A 364 6.05 -21.29 -10.15
N GLU A 365 5.11 -21.43 -11.07
CA GLU A 365 3.68 -21.47 -10.74
C GLU A 365 3.28 -22.68 -9.88
N GLU A 366 3.85 -23.85 -10.14
CA GLU A 366 3.56 -25.08 -9.41
C GLU A 366 4.19 -25.07 -8.01
N ASN A 367 5.43 -24.59 -7.91
CA ASN A 367 6.12 -24.37 -6.62
C ASN A 367 5.36 -23.35 -5.76
N TRP A 368 4.88 -22.26 -6.36
CA TRP A 368 4.08 -21.26 -5.67
C TRP A 368 2.80 -21.85 -5.09
N LYS A 369 2.02 -22.56 -5.91
CA LYS A 369 0.78 -23.25 -5.46
C LYS A 369 1.07 -24.22 -4.30
N SER A 370 2.18 -24.95 -4.36
CA SER A 370 2.60 -25.87 -3.29
C SER A 370 2.99 -25.16 -1.98
N ILE A 371 3.73 -24.06 -2.03
CA ILE A 371 4.09 -23.27 -0.83
C ILE A 371 2.83 -22.63 -0.24
N MET A 372 2.05 -21.97 -1.09
CA MET A 372 0.82 -21.27 -0.74
C MET A 372 -0.21 -22.20 -0.11
N SER A 373 -0.40 -23.41 -0.63
CA SER A 373 -1.30 -24.42 -0.04
C SER A 373 -0.87 -24.86 1.36
N LYS A 374 0.43 -25.13 1.57
CA LYS A 374 0.96 -25.46 2.91
C LYS A 374 0.75 -24.33 3.91
N MET A 375 0.89 -23.09 3.47
CA MET A 375 0.72 -21.92 4.34
C MET A 375 -0.73 -21.73 4.79
N LEU A 376 -1.70 -21.95 3.91
CA LEU A 376 -3.12 -21.89 4.27
C LEU A 376 -3.50 -22.93 5.32
N GLU A 377 -2.84 -24.08 5.32
CA GLU A 377 -3.12 -25.14 6.29
C GLU A 377 -2.54 -24.85 7.68
N SER A 378 -1.69 -23.83 7.82
CA SER A 378 -1.08 -23.49 9.11
C SER A 378 -2.10 -22.95 10.12
N ASP A 379 -1.92 -23.32 11.40
CA ASP A 379 -2.74 -22.81 12.50
C ASP A 379 -2.64 -21.29 12.63
N ALA A 380 -1.46 -20.73 12.31
CA ALA A 380 -1.26 -19.29 12.30
C ALA A 380 -2.24 -18.63 11.31
N TYR A 381 -2.24 -19.05 10.04
CA TYR A 381 -3.16 -18.51 9.02
C TYR A 381 -4.62 -18.68 9.43
N LYS A 382 -5.02 -19.90 9.79
CA LYS A 382 -6.41 -20.23 10.19
C LYS A 382 -6.89 -19.34 11.33
N LYS A 383 -6.07 -19.17 12.37
CA LYS A 383 -6.40 -18.31 13.52
C LYS A 383 -6.51 -16.82 13.14
N ARG A 384 -5.62 -16.29 12.27
CA ARG A 384 -5.71 -14.87 11.85
C ARG A 384 -7.00 -14.63 11.07
N VAL A 385 -7.28 -15.50 10.10
CA VAL A 385 -8.45 -15.37 9.23
C VAL A 385 -9.76 -15.65 9.97
N GLU A 386 -9.78 -16.60 10.89
CA GLU A 386 -10.94 -16.84 11.76
C GLU A 386 -11.31 -15.59 12.55
N ASN A 387 -10.34 -14.89 13.15
CA ASN A 387 -10.61 -13.66 13.89
C ASN A 387 -11.24 -12.57 13.00
N ILE A 388 -10.76 -12.43 11.76
CA ILE A 388 -11.30 -11.49 10.78
C ILE A 388 -12.74 -11.86 10.40
N ILE A 389 -12.99 -13.13 10.05
CA ILE A 389 -14.33 -13.61 9.66
C ILE A 389 -15.33 -13.46 10.82
N ARG A 390 -14.92 -13.81 12.05
CA ARG A 390 -15.77 -13.62 13.25
C ARG A 390 -16.08 -12.15 13.47
N HIS A 391 -15.10 -11.26 13.36
CA HIS A 391 -15.33 -9.82 13.47
C HIS A 391 -16.30 -9.31 12.40
N ALA A 392 -16.11 -9.73 11.14
CA ALA A 392 -16.95 -9.34 10.02
C ALA A 392 -18.42 -9.77 10.21
N ILE A 393 -18.66 -11.00 10.68
CA ILE A 393 -20.00 -11.53 10.95
C ILE A 393 -20.65 -10.84 12.15
N ASN A 394 -19.89 -10.56 13.21
CA ASN A 394 -20.43 -9.93 14.42
C ASN A 394 -20.82 -8.46 14.19
N ASN A 395 -20.27 -7.84 13.15
CA ASN A 395 -20.56 -6.45 12.77
C ASN A 395 -21.43 -6.34 11.51
N ASP A 396 -22.08 -7.43 11.08
CA ASP A 396 -22.97 -7.49 9.91
C ASP A 396 -22.34 -7.01 8.60
N ILE A 397 -21.01 -7.20 8.44
CA ILE A 397 -20.31 -6.88 7.20
C ILE A 397 -20.50 -8.00 6.16
N ILE A 398 -20.57 -9.26 6.60
CA ILE A 398 -20.78 -10.46 5.74
C ILE A 398 -21.87 -11.40 6.22
#